data_AF-A0A9D6ZMH3-F1
#
_entry.id   AF-A0A9D6ZMH3-F1
#
_cell.length_a   1.000
_cell.length_b   1.000
_cell.length_c   1.000
_cell.angle_alpha   90.00
_cell.angle_beta   90.00
_cell.angle_gamma   90.00
#
_symmetry.space_group_name_H-M   'P 1'
#
loop_
_entity.id
_entity.type
_entity.pdbx_description
1 polymer ?
#
loop_
_entity_poly.entity_id
_entity_poly.type
_entity_poly.pdbx_seq_one_letter_code
_entity_poly.pdbx_strand_id
1 'polypeptide(L)'
;MKAIWRVLTSHKTCAWTGLAFCLAGAAGSVFMGRYPELFSDMDAQVFAGWFAQKGWIEPVPTLWLYGLLLATAVMAVNAACCTAERLVQIFRGKATLRKILPHVMHIAFLGVVLSHLVSSLYGDRIPGVAVPQREFAPVGSTGLILSLDRFDAVMAPEGYPKDFSAKVTLFRGTTPVARGVVRSNEPLFHEGYGFYIKNFGATPWGAPFAVFDANRDPGAVPMLVSSVLFTVANLIYLIPARREDA
;
A
#
# COMPACT_ATOMS: atom_id res chain seq x y z
N MET A 1 -10.18 9.71 33.87
CA MET A 1 -9.21 10.34 32.94
C MET A 1 -7.76 9.91 33.19
N LYS A 2 -7.18 10.08 34.40
CA LYS A 2 -5.76 9.70 34.67
C LYS A 2 -5.42 8.22 34.43
N ALA A 3 -6.36 7.31 34.71
CA ALA A 3 -6.16 5.87 34.50
C ALA A 3 -6.09 5.49 33.02
N ILE A 4 -7.03 6.00 32.20
CA ILE A 4 -7.06 5.77 30.74
C ILE A 4 -5.79 6.32 30.09
N TRP A 5 -5.38 7.53 30.45
CA TRP A 5 -4.14 8.13 29.94
C TRP A 5 -2.92 7.27 30.24
N ARG A 6 -2.80 6.76 31.48
CA ARG A 6 -1.69 5.88 31.89
C ARG A 6 -1.65 4.58 31.09
N VAL A 7 -2.80 4.02 30.75
CA VAL A 7 -2.88 2.83 29.89
C VAL A 7 -2.44 3.18 28.47
N LEU A 8 -2.94 4.29 27.92
CA LEU A 8 -2.62 4.73 26.56
C LEU A 8 -1.17 5.16 26.38
N THR A 9 -0.46 5.59 27.43
CA THR A 9 0.99 5.93 27.35
C THR A 9 1.92 4.85 27.89
N SER A 10 1.38 3.67 28.23
CA SER A 10 2.17 2.57 28.79
C SER A 10 2.89 1.77 27.71
N HIS A 11 4.18 1.48 27.95
CA HIS A 11 4.95 0.54 27.14
C HIS A 11 4.39 -0.90 27.19
N LYS A 12 3.73 -1.28 28.30
CA LYS A 12 3.08 -2.59 28.42
C LYS A 12 1.93 -2.73 27.42
N THR A 13 1.17 -1.66 27.21
CA THR A 13 0.10 -1.62 26.21
C THR A 13 0.68 -1.84 24.83
N CYS A 14 1.73 -1.10 24.46
CA CYS A 14 2.43 -1.31 23.19
C CYS A 14 2.90 -2.76 22.99
N ALA A 15 3.52 -3.37 24.01
CA ALA A 15 4.02 -4.74 23.93
C ALA A 15 2.90 -5.77 23.75
N TRP A 16 1.83 -5.69 24.55
CA TRP A 16 0.70 -6.61 24.46
C TRP A 16 -0.09 -6.43 23.16
N THR A 17 -0.30 -5.19 22.72
CA THR A 17 -0.96 -4.91 21.44
C THR A 17 -0.12 -5.38 20.26
N GLY A 18 1.21 -5.23 20.32
CA GLY A 18 2.12 -5.78 19.31
C GLY A 18 2.06 -7.31 19.24
N LEU A 19 2.02 -8.00 20.37
CA LEU A 19 1.80 -9.45 20.40
C LEU A 19 0.44 -9.83 19.80
N ALA A 20 -0.64 -9.12 20.15
CA ALA A 20 -1.96 -9.35 19.58
C ALA A 20 -1.98 -9.13 18.06
N PHE A 21 -1.28 -8.11 17.56
CA PHE A 21 -1.09 -7.87 16.13
C PHE A 21 -0.41 -9.06 15.45
N CYS A 22 0.68 -9.57 16.01
CA CYS A 22 1.38 -10.74 15.46
C CYS A 22 0.50 -12.00 15.44
N LEU A 23 -0.24 -12.26 16.52
CA LEU A 23 -1.16 -13.40 16.61
C LEU A 23 -2.32 -13.30 15.60
N ALA A 24 -2.90 -12.11 15.44
CA ALA A 24 -3.94 -11.87 14.45
C ALA A 24 -3.41 -12.03 13.02
N GLY A 25 -2.20 -11.55 12.73
CA GLY A 25 -1.55 -11.76 11.43
C GLY A 25 -1.29 -13.23 11.12
N ALA A 26 -0.79 -13.99 12.10
CA ALA A 26 -0.60 -15.43 11.97
C ALA A 26 -1.91 -16.18 11.71
N ALA A 27 -2.98 -15.84 12.44
CA ALA A 27 -4.32 -16.39 12.19
C ALA A 27 -4.79 -16.04 10.77
N GLY A 28 -4.60 -14.79 10.33
CA GLY A 28 -4.96 -14.34 8.98
C GLY A 28 -4.28 -15.16 7.89
N SER A 29 -2.99 -15.47 8.03
CA SER A 29 -2.27 -16.34 7.08
C SER A 29 -2.92 -17.73 6.93
N VAL A 30 -3.45 -18.29 8.03
CA VAL A 30 -4.14 -19.59 8.00
C VAL A 30 -5.53 -19.45 7.36
N PHE A 31 -6.30 -18.44 7.76
CA PHE A 31 -7.65 -18.23 7.24
C PHE A 31 -7.67 -17.88 5.75
N MET A 32 -6.71 -17.08 5.26
CA MET A 32 -6.61 -16.76 3.83
C MET A 32 -6.40 -18.02 2.98
N GLY A 33 -5.61 -18.99 3.45
CA GLY A 33 -5.41 -20.26 2.75
C GLY A 33 -6.63 -21.19 2.81
N ARG A 34 -7.41 -21.13 3.89
CA ARG A 34 -8.57 -22.01 4.11
C ARG A 34 -9.86 -21.50 3.43
N TYR A 35 -9.97 -20.19 3.21
CA TYR A 35 -11.15 -19.54 2.63
C TYR A 35 -10.77 -18.69 1.41
N PRO A 36 -10.20 -19.27 0.33
CA PRO A 36 -9.74 -18.51 -0.82
C PRO A 36 -10.87 -17.74 -1.53
N GLU A 37 -12.10 -18.28 -1.57
CA GLU A 37 -13.26 -17.60 -2.16
C GLU A 37 -13.60 -16.27 -1.46
N LEU A 38 -13.31 -16.17 -0.16
CA LEU A 38 -13.56 -14.97 0.62
C LEU A 38 -12.47 -13.91 0.41
N PHE A 39 -11.21 -14.33 0.30
CA PHE A 39 -10.04 -13.44 0.36
C PHE A 39 -9.29 -13.22 -0.97
N SER A 40 -9.56 -14.02 -2.01
CA SER A 40 -8.81 -14.00 -3.28
C SER A 40 -8.90 -12.71 -4.08
N ASP A 41 -9.95 -11.92 -3.87
CA ASP A 41 -10.17 -10.64 -4.54
C ASP A 41 -9.86 -9.44 -3.63
N MET A 42 -9.29 -9.68 -2.44
CA MET A 42 -8.93 -8.62 -1.50
C MET A 42 -7.83 -7.70 -2.06
N ASP A 43 -6.96 -8.22 -2.92
CA ASP A 43 -5.95 -7.45 -3.65
C ASP A 43 -6.45 -6.89 -4.99
N ALA A 44 -7.58 -7.37 -5.50
CA ALA A 44 -8.15 -6.89 -6.77
C ALA A 44 -8.89 -5.54 -6.63
N GLN A 45 -9.23 -5.15 -5.41
CA GLN A 45 -10.00 -3.95 -5.12
C GLN A 45 -9.41 -3.16 -3.93
N VAL A 46 -9.99 -1.99 -3.68
CA VAL A 46 -9.63 -1.15 -2.53
C VAL A 46 -10.22 -1.77 -1.26
N PHE A 47 -9.45 -1.77 -0.17
CA PHE A 47 -9.83 -2.44 1.08
C PHE A 47 -11.21 -2.01 1.61
N ALA A 48 -11.56 -0.71 1.55
CA ALA A 48 -12.88 -0.25 1.97
C ALA A 48 -14.03 -0.86 1.13
N GLY A 49 -13.83 -1.03 -0.18
CA GLY A 49 -14.79 -1.67 -1.07
C GLY A 49 -14.96 -3.15 -0.73
N TRP A 50 -13.85 -3.86 -0.59
CA TRP A 50 -13.86 -5.27 -0.15
C TRP A 50 -14.55 -5.44 1.20
N PHE A 51 -14.22 -4.59 2.17
CA PHE A 51 -14.74 -4.66 3.53
C PHE A 51 -16.25 -4.39 3.59
N ALA A 52 -16.75 -3.43 2.82
CA ALA A 52 -18.18 -3.13 2.73
C ALA A 52 -18.99 -4.30 2.16
N GLN A 53 -18.40 -5.05 1.20
CA GLN A 53 -19.06 -6.18 0.56
C GLN A 53 -18.93 -7.46 1.38
N LYS A 54 -17.71 -7.82 1.81
CA LYS A 54 -17.37 -9.14 2.35
C LYS A 54 -17.02 -9.15 3.84
N GLY A 55 -16.67 -8.00 4.43
CA GLY A 55 -16.17 -7.91 5.81
C GLY A 55 -17.13 -8.45 6.88
N TRP A 56 -18.44 -8.43 6.59
CA TRP A 56 -19.50 -8.85 7.51
C TRP A 56 -20.22 -10.13 7.13
N ILE A 57 -19.94 -10.73 5.96
CA ILE A 57 -20.67 -11.91 5.48
C ILE A 57 -20.37 -13.12 6.37
N GLU A 58 -19.07 -13.38 6.61
CA GLU A 58 -18.63 -14.47 7.48
C GLU A 58 -17.74 -13.92 8.61
N PRO A 59 -18.31 -13.60 9.79
CA PRO A 59 -17.59 -12.91 10.85
C PRO A 59 -16.48 -13.73 11.50
N VAL A 60 -16.57 -15.07 11.47
CA VAL A 60 -15.57 -15.95 12.08
C VAL A 60 -14.26 -15.94 11.27
N PRO A 61 -14.27 -16.22 9.95
CA PRO A 61 -13.06 -16.12 9.14
C PRO A 61 -12.48 -14.71 9.03
N THR A 62 -13.28 -13.65 9.21
CA THR A 62 -12.79 -12.26 9.14
C THR A 62 -12.31 -11.70 10.48
N LEU A 63 -12.50 -12.41 11.60
CA LEU A 63 -12.17 -11.90 12.94
C LEU A 63 -10.71 -11.46 13.11
N TRP A 64 -9.78 -12.16 12.46
CA TRP A 64 -8.35 -11.81 12.48
C TRP A 64 -8.11 -10.40 11.93
N LEU A 65 -8.88 -9.98 10.92
CA LEU A 65 -8.76 -8.68 10.28
C LEU A 65 -9.23 -7.58 11.23
N TYR A 66 -10.35 -7.78 11.93
CA TYR A 66 -10.79 -6.87 13.00
C TYR A 66 -9.75 -6.77 14.12
N GLY A 67 -9.15 -7.90 14.49
CA GLY A 67 -8.05 -7.94 15.47
C GLY A 67 -6.85 -7.09 15.03
N LEU A 68 -6.43 -7.21 13.77
CA LEU A 68 -5.35 -6.40 13.20
C LEU A 68 -5.69 -4.91 13.15
N LEU A 69 -6.89 -4.56 12.67
CA LEU A 69 -7.34 -3.17 12.60
C LEU A 69 -7.38 -2.54 13.99
N LEU A 70 -7.96 -3.23 14.97
CA LEU A 70 -8.02 -2.77 16.35
C LEU A 70 -6.63 -2.63 16.97
N ALA A 71 -5.76 -3.64 16.79
CA ALA A 71 -4.40 -3.59 17.32
C ALA A 71 -3.60 -2.43 16.71
N THR A 72 -3.71 -2.22 15.40
CA THR A 72 -3.08 -1.10 14.70
C THR A 72 -3.59 0.24 15.21
N ALA A 73 -4.91 0.38 15.38
CA ALA A 73 -5.52 1.60 15.92
C ALA A 73 -5.02 1.90 17.35
N VAL A 74 -4.98 0.89 18.22
CA VAL A 74 -4.48 1.04 19.59
C VAL A 74 -2.99 1.42 19.61
N MET A 75 -2.17 0.80 18.74
CA MET A 75 -0.75 1.17 18.61
C MET A 75 -0.56 2.61 18.11
N ALA A 76 -1.34 3.04 17.12
CA ALA A 76 -1.30 4.41 16.61
C ALA A 76 -1.69 5.41 17.71
N VAL A 77 -2.78 5.17 18.44
CA VAL A 77 -3.18 6.02 19.56
C VAL A 77 -2.11 6.05 20.65
N ASN A 78 -1.53 4.90 21.00
CA ASN A 78 -0.45 4.81 21.98
C ASN A 78 0.76 5.64 21.56
N ALA A 79 1.24 5.48 20.32
CA ALA A 79 2.36 6.23 19.77
C ALA A 79 2.06 7.75 19.74
N ALA A 80 0.85 8.15 19.36
CA ALA A 80 0.43 9.55 19.35
C ALA A 80 0.40 10.16 20.75
N CYS A 81 -0.21 9.49 21.74
CA CYS A 81 -0.26 9.95 23.12
C CYS A 81 1.14 10.05 23.75
N CYS A 82 1.99 9.03 23.56
CA CYS A 82 3.38 9.03 24.02
C CYS A 82 4.18 10.19 23.42
N THR A 83 3.97 10.47 22.13
CA THR A 83 4.63 11.58 21.44
C THR A 83 4.17 12.92 21.98
N ALA A 84 2.86 13.13 22.13
CA ALA A 84 2.29 14.38 22.64
C ALA A 84 2.81 14.73 24.04
N GLU A 85 2.88 13.75 24.97
CA GLU A 85 3.35 13.98 26.34
C GLU A 85 4.82 14.44 26.37
N ARG A 86 5.67 13.86 25.52
CA ARG A 86 7.10 14.11 25.52
C ARG A 86 7.49 15.32 24.67
N LEU A 87 6.73 15.63 23.61
CA LEU A 87 6.93 16.85 22.82
C LEU A 87 6.81 18.10 23.71
N VAL A 88 5.81 18.13 24.60
CA VAL A 88 5.61 19.22 25.57
C VAL A 88 6.80 19.37 26.53
N GLN A 89 7.47 18.27 26.90
CA GLN A 89 8.66 18.30 27.76
C GLN A 89 9.90 18.78 27.00
N ILE A 90 10.04 18.39 25.73
CA ILE A 90 11.12 18.79 24.82
C ILE A 90 11.07 20.30 24.56
N PHE A 91 9.89 20.86 24.28
CA PHE A 91 9.72 22.31 24.08
C PHE A 91 10.05 23.15 25.32
N ARG A 92 10.07 22.56 26.52
CA ARG A 92 10.38 23.24 27.78
C ARG A 92 11.85 23.14 28.21
N GLY A 93 12.71 22.44 27.47
CA GLY A 93 14.11 22.23 27.83
C GLY A 93 15.06 22.15 26.64
N LYS A 94 16.33 21.82 26.89
CA LYS A 94 17.31 21.55 25.83
C LYS A 94 17.16 20.10 25.36
N ALA A 95 16.81 19.91 24.09
CA ALA A 95 16.59 18.60 23.50
C ALA A 95 17.85 18.08 22.81
N THR A 96 18.33 16.90 23.22
CA THR A 96 19.41 16.18 22.54
C THR A 96 18.85 15.36 21.38
N LEU A 97 19.60 15.17 20.30
CA LEU A 97 19.20 14.34 19.15
C LEU A 97 18.66 12.96 19.56
N ARG A 98 19.33 12.27 20.48
CA ARG A 98 18.88 10.96 21.01
C ARG A 98 17.52 10.99 21.69
N LYS A 99 17.12 12.11 22.29
CA LYS A 99 15.79 12.28 22.89
C LYS A 99 14.72 12.58 21.84
N ILE A 100 15.12 13.15 20.70
CA ILE A 100 14.22 13.48 19.58
C ILE A 100 13.94 12.26 18.70
N LEU A 101 14.95 11.39 18.48
CA LEU A 101 14.85 10.25 17.56
C LEU A 101 13.64 9.33 17.80
N PRO A 102 13.32 8.89 19.04
CA PRO A 102 12.12 8.08 19.27
C PRO A 102 10.81 8.76 18.84
N HIS A 103 10.73 10.10 18.92
CA HIS A 103 9.56 10.84 18.47
C HIS A 103 9.50 10.94 16.95
N VAL A 104 10.65 11.08 16.28
CA VAL A 104 10.73 10.96 14.82
C VAL A 104 10.25 9.59 14.37
N MET A 105 10.65 8.51 15.06
CA MET A 105 10.16 7.15 14.78
C MET A 105 8.64 7.05 14.95
N HIS A 106 8.06 7.60 16.03
CA HIS A 106 6.61 7.58 16.21
C HIS A 106 5.87 8.36 15.12
N ILE A 107 6.33 9.56 14.78
CA ILE A 107 5.72 10.38 13.72
C ILE A 107 5.80 9.65 12.38
N ALA A 108 6.94 9.04 12.07
CA ALA A 108 7.12 8.25 10.86
C ALA A 108 6.21 7.00 10.84
N PHE A 109 6.10 6.27 11.95
CA PHE A 109 5.15 5.15 12.08
C PHE A 109 3.70 5.60 11.88
N LEU A 110 3.29 6.71 12.50
CA LEU A 110 1.96 7.28 12.30
C LEU A 110 1.73 7.70 10.85
N GLY A 111 2.76 8.24 10.19
CA GLY A 111 2.75 8.54 8.76
C GLY A 111 2.49 7.32 7.90
N VAL A 112 3.16 6.18 8.19
CA VAL A 112 2.91 4.91 7.50
C VAL A 112 1.47 4.44 7.69
N VAL A 113 0.97 4.43 8.94
CA VAL A 113 -0.41 4.00 9.24
C VAL A 113 -1.44 4.88 8.55
N LEU A 114 -1.27 6.21 8.61
CA LEU A 114 -2.17 7.15 7.96
C LEU A 114 -2.14 7.01 6.43
N SER A 115 -0.96 6.77 5.86
CA SER A 115 -0.82 6.54 4.42
C SER A 115 -1.56 5.29 3.98
N HIS A 116 -1.39 4.18 4.71
CA HIS A 116 -2.17 2.95 4.47
C HIS A 116 -3.68 3.19 4.59
N LEU A 117 -4.13 3.95 5.59
CA LEU A 117 -5.54 4.29 5.77
C LEU A 117 -6.07 5.09 4.57
N VAL A 118 -5.32 6.10 4.11
CA VAL A 118 -5.68 6.92 2.95
C VAL A 118 -5.76 6.05 1.68
N SER A 119 -4.78 5.18 1.42
CA SER A 119 -4.83 4.23 0.30
C SER A 119 -6.01 3.27 0.40
N SER A 120 -6.35 2.83 1.61
CA SER A 120 -7.44 1.89 1.88
C SER A 120 -8.83 2.50 1.69
N LEU A 121 -8.96 3.83 1.84
CA LEU A 121 -10.23 4.55 1.73
C LEU A 121 -10.41 5.26 0.37
N TYR A 122 -9.33 5.82 -0.17
CA TYR A 122 -9.35 6.72 -1.33
C TYR A 122 -8.48 6.23 -2.49
N GLY A 123 -7.91 5.04 -2.38
CA GLY A 123 -7.32 4.37 -3.53
C GLY A 123 -8.38 4.04 -4.58
N ASP A 124 -7.92 3.67 -5.77
CA ASP A 124 -8.77 3.14 -6.83
C ASP A 124 -8.02 2.04 -7.58
N ARG A 125 -8.71 0.96 -7.90
CA ARG A 125 -8.15 -0.19 -8.62
C ARG A 125 -9.13 -0.62 -9.69
N ILE A 126 -8.69 -0.56 -10.94
CA ILE A 126 -9.45 -0.95 -12.11
C ILE A 126 -8.71 -2.12 -12.75
N PRO A 127 -9.04 -3.36 -12.36
CA PRO A 127 -8.37 -4.53 -12.88
C PRO A 127 -8.90 -4.91 -14.27
N GLY A 128 -8.06 -5.59 -15.05
CA GLY A 128 -8.54 -6.40 -16.17
C GLY A 128 -8.93 -5.64 -17.44
N VAL A 129 -8.35 -4.47 -17.71
CA VAL A 129 -8.58 -3.70 -18.94
C VAL A 129 -7.88 -4.39 -20.12
N ALA A 130 -8.59 -5.30 -20.79
CA ALA A 130 -8.10 -6.00 -21.96
C ALA A 130 -8.18 -5.12 -23.21
N VAL A 131 -7.04 -4.92 -23.88
CA VAL A 131 -6.95 -4.09 -25.10
C VAL A 131 -6.28 -4.90 -26.20
N PRO A 132 -7.00 -5.26 -27.28
CA PRO A 132 -6.38 -5.78 -28.49
C PRO A 132 -5.47 -4.74 -29.14
N GLN A 133 -4.43 -5.21 -29.82
CA GLN A 133 -3.49 -4.31 -30.48
C GLN A 133 -4.19 -3.51 -31.59
N ARG A 134 -3.93 -2.20 -31.63
CA ARG A 134 -4.56 -1.17 -32.47
C ARG A 134 -6.04 -0.91 -32.15
N GLU A 135 -6.52 -1.38 -31.01
CA GLU A 135 -7.86 -1.07 -30.52
C GLU A 135 -7.81 -0.13 -29.30
N PHE A 136 -9.00 0.16 -28.76
CA PHE A 136 -9.25 1.08 -27.67
C PHE A 136 -10.14 0.42 -26.64
N ALA A 137 -9.86 0.62 -25.36
CA ALA A 137 -10.73 0.18 -24.28
C ALA A 137 -10.94 1.31 -23.26
N PRO A 138 -12.17 1.51 -22.74
CA PRO A 138 -12.40 2.43 -21.65
C PRO A 138 -11.74 1.93 -20.36
N VAL A 139 -11.19 2.84 -19.57
CA VAL A 139 -10.53 2.54 -18.29
C VAL A 139 -11.52 2.82 -17.15
N GLY A 140 -12.42 1.87 -16.91
CA GLY A 140 -13.44 1.98 -15.85
C GLY A 140 -14.23 3.29 -15.93
N SER A 141 -14.41 3.97 -14.79
CA SER A 141 -15.14 5.24 -14.66
C SER A 141 -14.26 6.50 -14.77
N THR A 142 -12.98 6.37 -15.13
CA THR A 142 -12.02 7.49 -15.16
C THR A 142 -12.27 8.50 -16.30
N GLY A 143 -13.04 8.10 -17.30
CA GLY A 143 -13.19 8.83 -18.56
C GLY A 143 -11.95 8.78 -19.46
N LEU A 144 -10.94 7.98 -19.11
CA LEU A 144 -9.79 7.68 -19.96
C LEU A 144 -10.09 6.50 -20.87
N ILE A 145 -9.50 6.53 -22.07
CA ILE A 145 -9.51 5.44 -23.04
C ILE A 145 -8.06 5.03 -23.28
N LEU A 146 -7.75 3.76 -23.09
CA LEU A 146 -6.43 3.19 -23.34
C LEU A 146 -6.41 2.56 -24.73
N SER A 147 -5.41 2.93 -25.53
CA SER A 147 -5.11 2.26 -26.79
C SER A 147 -3.79 1.52 -26.71
N LEU A 148 -3.77 0.31 -27.27
CA LEU A 148 -2.56 -0.49 -27.42
C LEU A 148 -1.99 -0.28 -28.82
N ASP A 149 -1.10 0.70 -28.98
CA ASP A 149 -0.47 0.99 -30.28
C ASP A 149 0.29 -0.24 -30.82
N ARG A 150 1.05 -0.90 -29.94
CA ARG A 150 1.91 -2.04 -30.28
C ARG A 150 2.22 -2.86 -29.03
N PHE A 151 2.21 -4.19 -29.18
CA PHE A 151 2.70 -5.11 -28.17
C PHE A 151 3.86 -5.93 -28.74
N ASP A 152 4.94 -6.02 -27.98
CA ASP A 152 6.11 -6.83 -28.32
C ASP A 152 6.43 -7.73 -27.13
N ALA A 153 6.51 -9.04 -27.36
CA ALA A 153 6.90 -10.03 -26.37
C ALA A 153 7.99 -10.95 -26.93
N VAL A 154 9.03 -11.16 -26.15
CA VAL A 154 10.12 -12.10 -26.43
C VAL A 154 9.85 -13.35 -25.60
N MET A 155 9.48 -14.44 -26.27
CA MET A 155 9.23 -15.73 -25.62
C MET A 155 10.52 -16.55 -25.55
N ALA A 156 10.73 -17.23 -24.42
CA ALA A 156 11.75 -18.25 -24.29
C ALA A 156 11.34 -19.52 -25.07
N PRO A 157 12.30 -20.39 -25.45
CA PRO A 157 11.99 -21.65 -26.13
C PRO A 157 11.00 -22.54 -25.37
N GLU A 158 10.99 -22.45 -24.03
CA GLU A 158 10.10 -23.21 -23.16
C GLU A 158 8.69 -22.58 -23.03
N GLY A 159 8.43 -21.46 -23.71
CA GLY A 159 7.10 -20.85 -23.82
C GLY A 159 6.73 -19.81 -22.77
N TYR A 160 7.65 -19.43 -21.87
CA TYR A 160 7.44 -18.32 -20.93
C TYR A 160 8.00 -17.00 -21.49
N PRO A 161 7.43 -15.84 -21.12
CA PRO A 161 7.96 -14.55 -21.55
C PRO A 161 9.28 -14.21 -20.87
N LYS A 162 10.28 -13.82 -21.67
CA LYS A 162 11.57 -13.29 -21.21
C LYS A 162 11.53 -11.77 -21.04
N ASP A 163 10.87 -11.08 -21.97
CA ASP A 163 10.67 -9.64 -21.95
C ASP A 163 9.37 -9.30 -22.67
N PHE A 164 8.68 -8.25 -22.23
CA PHE A 164 7.49 -7.76 -22.90
C PHE A 164 7.34 -6.26 -22.69
N SER A 165 6.79 -5.60 -23.71
CA SER A 165 6.52 -4.17 -23.67
C SER A 165 5.27 -3.84 -24.45
N ALA A 166 4.50 -2.87 -23.94
CA ALA A 166 3.32 -2.36 -24.60
C ALA A 166 3.49 -0.87 -24.86
N LYS A 167 3.52 -0.47 -26.13
CA LYS A 167 3.39 0.93 -26.49
C LYS A 167 1.93 1.31 -26.42
N VAL A 168 1.61 2.27 -25.57
CA VAL A 168 0.22 2.67 -25.29
C VAL A 168 0.03 4.17 -25.40
N THR A 169 -1.19 4.56 -25.75
CA THR A 169 -1.65 5.95 -25.76
C THR A 169 -2.93 6.05 -24.95
N LEU A 170 -2.97 7.00 -24.01
CA LEU A 170 -4.17 7.36 -23.26
C LEU A 170 -4.87 8.53 -23.95
N PHE A 171 -6.20 8.44 -24.03
CA PHE A 171 -7.06 9.46 -24.61
C PHE A 171 -8.12 9.92 -23.60
N ARG A 172 -8.52 11.18 -23.73
CA ARG A 172 -9.75 11.71 -23.14
C ARG A 172 -10.69 12.09 -24.28
N GLY A 173 -11.75 11.30 -24.47
CA GLY A 173 -12.53 11.34 -25.69
C GLY A 173 -11.63 11.02 -26.90
N THR A 174 -11.47 11.97 -27.81
CA THR A 174 -10.62 11.85 -29.00
C THR A 174 -9.22 12.45 -28.85
N THR A 175 -8.93 13.11 -27.72
CA THR A 175 -7.67 13.83 -27.53
C THR A 175 -6.63 12.95 -26.83
N PRO A 176 -5.42 12.74 -27.39
CA PRO A 176 -4.35 12.03 -26.70
C PRO A 176 -3.82 12.86 -25.54
N VAL A 177 -3.77 12.29 -24.34
CA VAL A 177 -3.36 12.97 -23.09
C VAL A 177 -2.05 12.44 -22.51
N ALA A 178 -1.68 11.20 -22.82
CA ALA A 178 -0.38 10.64 -22.49
C ALA A 178 0.00 9.51 -23.45
N ARG A 179 1.30 9.28 -23.61
CA ARG A 179 1.83 8.20 -24.44
C ARG A 179 3.11 7.65 -23.81
N GLY A 180 3.30 6.35 -23.85
CA GLY A 180 4.50 5.73 -23.29
C GLY A 180 4.66 4.27 -23.66
N VAL A 181 5.71 3.66 -23.15
CA VAL A 181 5.96 2.23 -23.23
C VAL A 181 5.81 1.68 -21.82
N VAL A 182 4.90 0.73 -21.62
CA VAL A 182 4.69 0.04 -20.36
C VAL A 182 5.50 -1.26 -20.37
N ARG A 183 6.23 -1.52 -19.27
CA ARG A 183 6.99 -2.76 -19.03
C ARG A 183 6.76 -3.23 -17.60
N SER A 184 7.26 -4.41 -17.24
CA SER A 184 7.02 -5.04 -15.93
C SER A 184 7.33 -4.16 -14.71
N ASN A 185 8.26 -3.21 -14.81
CA ASN A 185 8.61 -2.27 -13.73
C ASN A 185 8.64 -0.80 -14.21
N GLU A 186 8.11 -0.54 -15.40
CA GLU A 186 8.04 0.79 -15.99
C GLU A 186 6.58 1.06 -16.37
N PRO A 187 5.70 1.33 -15.39
CA PRO A 187 4.32 1.68 -15.66
C PRO A 187 4.22 3.07 -16.31
N LEU A 188 3.14 3.30 -17.04
CA LEU A 188 2.78 4.65 -17.47
C LEU A 188 2.00 5.32 -16.34
N PHE A 189 2.42 6.50 -15.90
CA PHE A 189 1.69 7.30 -14.92
C PHE A 189 0.95 8.46 -15.57
N HIS A 190 -0.34 8.61 -15.26
CA HIS A 190 -1.15 9.74 -15.70
C HIS A 190 -2.30 10.01 -14.72
N GLU A 191 -2.52 11.27 -14.35
CA GLU A 191 -3.59 11.71 -13.43
C GLU A 191 -3.66 10.92 -12.10
N GLY A 192 -2.50 10.50 -11.58
CA GLY A 192 -2.40 9.72 -10.34
C GLY A 192 -2.67 8.21 -10.50
N TYR A 193 -3.01 7.74 -11.70
CA TYR A 193 -3.09 6.32 -12.03
C TYR A 193 -1.75 5.83 -12.58
N GLY A 194 -1.31 4.65 -12.15
CA GLY A 194 -0.30 3.84 -12.80
C GLY A 194 -0.96 2.73 -13.61
N PHE A 195 -0.55 2.58 -14.87
CA PHE A 195 -1.02 1.55 -15.79
C PHE A 195 0.02 0.44 -15.89
N TYR A 196 -0.34 -0.77 -15.49
CA TYR A 196 0.54 -1.94 -15.40
C TYR A 196 0.05 -3.04 -16.32
N ILE A 197 0.96 -3.74 -17.00
CA ILE A 197 0.62 -4.97 -17.74
C ILE A 197 0.45 -6.09 -16.72
N LYS A 198 -0.75 -6.66 -16.67
CA LYS A 198 -1.09 -7.78 -15.78
C LYS A 198 -1.01 -9.13 -16.49
N ASN A 199 -1.44 -9.16 -17.74
CA ASN A 199 -1.44 -10.36 -18.57
C ASN A 199 -1.39 -9.96 -20.05
N PHE A 200 -1.13 -10.91 -20.94
CA PHE A 200 -1.17 -10.71 -22.38
C PHE A 200 -1.40 -12.04 -23.08
N GLY A 201 -1.73 -11.98 -24.37
CA GLY A 201 -1.90 -13.18 -25.17
C GLY A 201 -2.24 -12.87 -26.61
N ALA A 202 -2.83 -13.86 -27.28
CA ALA A 202 -3.38 -13.71 -28.62
C ALA A 202 -4.90 -13.96 -28.57
N THR A 203 -5.66 -13.19 -29.32
CA THR A 203 -7.09 -13.42 -29.51
C THR A 203 -7.31 -14.73 -30.29
N PRO A 204 -8.55 -15.26 -30.34
CA PRO A 204 -8.85 -16.47 -31.12
C PRO A 204 -8.46 -16.39 -32.61
N TRP A 205 -8.32 -15.18 -33.16
CA TRP A 205 -7.89 -14.92 -34.54
C TRP A 205 -6.41 -14.53 -34.66
N GLY A 206 -5.63 -14.68 -33.58
CA GLY A 206 -4.17 -14.50 -33.59
C GLY A 206 -3.68 -13.06 -33.39
N ALA A 207 -4.56 -12.10 -33.12
CA ALA A 207 -4.13 -10.73 -32.85
C ALA A 207 -3.58 -10.59 -31.42
N PRO A 208 -2.43 -9.96 -31.18
CA PRO A 208 -1.93 -9.73 -29.84
C PRO A 208 -2.88 -8.84 -29.02
N PHE A 209 -3.00 -9.12 -27.73
CA PHE A 209 -3.67 -8.24 -26.77
C PHE A 209 -2.86 -8.17 -25.46
N ALA A 210 -3.06 -7.09 -24.71
CA ALA A 210 -2.55 -6.95 -23.36
C ALA A 210 -3.67 -6.57 -22.41
N VAL A 211 -3.58 -7.06 -21.18
CA VAL A 211 -4.48 -6.77 -20.07
C VAL A 211 -3.76 -5.84 -19.11
N PHE A 212 -4.39 -4.71 -18.82
CA PHE A 212 -3.84 -3.70 -17.94
C PHE A 212 -4.64 -3.57 -16.66
N ASP A 213 -3.94 -3.32 -15.56
CA ASP A 213 -4.53 -2.81 -14.33
C ASP A 213 -4.21 -1.32 -14.22
N ALA A 214 -5.21 -0.49 -13.93
CA ALA A 214 -5.02 0.92 -13.62
C ALA A 214 -5.23 1.13 -12.11
N ASN A 215 -4.18 1.55 -11.43
CA ASN A 215 -4.17 1.69 -9.98
C ASN A 215 -3.80 3.11 -9.57
N ARG A 216 -4.64 3.73 -8.73
CA ARG A 216 -4.34 5.00 -8.07
C ARG A 216 -4.15 4.76 -6.59
N ASP A 217 -2.96 5.09 -6.09
CA ASP A 217 -2.60 4.93 -4.69
C ASP A 217 -2.10 6.27 -4.10
N PRO A 218 -2.99 7.07 -3.49
CA PRO A 218 -2.61 8.37 -2.93
C PRO A 218 -1.68 8.27 -1.71
N GLY A 219 -1.65 7.13 -1.02
CA GLY A 219 -0.80 6.93 0.16
C GLY A 219 0.58 6.36 -0.18
N ALA A 220 0.84 5.86 -1.40
CA ALA A 220 2.10 5.21 -1.75
C ALA A 220 3.35 6.08 -1.50
N VAL A 221 3.37 7.31 -2.00
CA VAL A 221 4.52 8.22 -1.84
C VAL A 221 4.70 8.66 -0.38
N PRO A 222 3.65 9.15 0.33
CA PRO A 222 3.74 9.45 1.76
C PRO A 222 4.20 8.26 2.61
N MET A 223 3.75 7.05 2.26
CA MET A 223 4.16 5.81 2.92
C MET A 223 5.65 5.55 2.74
N LEU A 224 6.17 5.66 1.51
CA LEU A 224 7.60 5.50 1.22
C LEU A 224 8.45 6.50 2.02
N VAL A 225 8.08 7.78 1.99
CA VAL A 225 8.78 8.84 2.74
C VAL A 225 8.79 8.53 4.24
N SER A 226 7.64 8.14 4.78
CA SER A 226 7.49 7.78 6.19
C SER A 226 8.32 6.55 6.57
N SER A 227 8.33 5.52 5.72
CA SER A 227 9.15 4.31 5.92
C SER A 227 10.65 4.62 5.89
N VAL A 228 11.10 5.42 4.92
CA VAL A 228 12.52 5.85 4.85
C VAL A 228 12.90 6.64 6.09
N LEU A 229 12.07 7.59 6.52
CA LEU A 229 12.30 8.37 7.74
C LEU A 229 12.38 7.47 8.98
N PHE A 230 11.47 6.50 9.10
CA PHE A 230 11.45 5.53 10.19
C PHE A 230 12.75 4.72 10.22
N THR A 231 13.17 4.18 9.07
CA THR A 231 14.39 3.39 8.94
C THR A 231 15.63 4.21 9.28
N VAL A 232 15.77 5.42 8.72
CA VAL A 232 16.91 6.31 9.00
C VAL A 232 16.98 6.67 10.49
N ALA A 233 15.85 7.01 11.11
CA ALA A 233 15.81 7.31 12.55
C ALA A 233 16.27 6.11 13.40
N ASN A 234 15.83 4.89 13.05
CA ASN A 234 16.25 3.66 13.72
C ASN A 234 17.76 3.42 13.58
N LEU A 235 18.30 3.57 12.37
CA LEU A 235 19.74 3.40 12.12
C LEU A 235 20.58 4.41 12.92
N ILE A 236 20.19 5.68 12.95
CA ILE A 236 20.90 6.71 13.72
C ILE A 236 20.83 6.40 15.22
N TYR A 237 19.68 5.92 15.72
CA TYR A 237 19.52 5.60 17.14
C TYR A 237 20.43 4.47 17.61
N LEU A 238 20.73 3.50 16.74
CA LEU A 238 21.64 2.39 17.01
C LEU A 238 23.11 2.81 17.08
N ILE A 239 23.47 3.99 16.54
CA ILE A 239 24.85 4.47 16.61
C ILE A 239 25.20 4.76 18.08
N PRO A 240 26.25 4.13 18.63
CA PRO A 240 26.71 4.42 19.99
C PRO A 240 27.06 5.90 20.09
N ALA A 241 26.54 6.58 21.12
CA ALA A 241 27.05 7.88 21.49
C ALA A 241 28.51 7.67 21.87
N ARG A 242 29.42 8.42 21.23
CA ARG A 242 30.74 8.57 21.80
C ARG A 242 30.52 9.04 23.25
N ARG A 243 31.08 8.31 24.21
CA ARG A 243 31.17 8.81 25.58
C ARG A 243 31.85 10.17 25.49
N GLU A 244 31.13 11.24 25.76
CA GLU A 244 31.74 12.52 26.11
C GLU A 244 32.21 12.40 27.56
N ASP A 245 33.23 11.56 27.77
CA ASP A 245 34.00 11.48 29.01
C ASP A 245 35.49 11.53 28.63
N ALA A 246 35.96 12.76 28.43
CA ALA A 246 37.36 13.19 28.61
C ALA A 246 37.33 14.67 29.03
#